data_AF-A0A1S3QTA6-F1
#
_entry.id   AF-A0A1S3QTA6-F1
#
_cell.length_a   1.000
_cell.length_b   1.000
_cell.length_c   1.000
_cell.angle_alpha   90.00
_cell.angle_beta   90.00
_cell.angle_gamma   90.00
#
_symmetry.space_group_name_H-M   'P 1'
#
loop_
_entity.id
_entity.type
_entity.pdbx_description
1 polymer ?
#
loop_
_entity_poly.entity_id
_entity_poly.type
_entity_poly.pdbx_seq_one_letter_code
_entity_poly.pdbx_strand_id
1 'polypeptide(L)'
;MYLQDLRNYQYTLPMVKGLVVDMEVKKTCIKIPSNRYNELMKAMNKSNEHVLAMGACFNEQADSHLVCIQNDDGNYQTQAISIHHQPRKVTGACFFVFSGSLKAASGYLAKTSIVEDGVMVQITAETMDVLRQALRDMKDFSITCGRADREDSQEHVHIQWIDDDHNFYNKGVISPVDGKSMEFITSVKIFHGSEFKANGKVIRWTEVFFLQSDDQDQPNGLSDPADHSRLTENVARAFCVALCPHLKLLKADGMAKLGLRVTLESDQVGYLAGSNGQPLPSRYLSDLDSTLIPVIHRGACQLSEGPVVMELVFYILEILS
;
A
#
# COMPACT_ATOMS: atom_id res chain seq x y z
N MET A 1 23.49 14.83 1.11
CA MET A 1 22.78 13.89 1.99
C MET A 1 22.57 12.63 1.17
N TYR A 2 23.22 11.51 1.49
CA TYR A 2 23.07 10.29 0.70
C TYR A 2 21.81 9.58 1.18
N LEU A 3 20.68 9.90 0.54
CA LEU A 3 19.35 9.38 0.89
C LEU A 3 19.15 7.91 0.44
N GLN A 4 20.08 7.39 -0.36
CA GLN A 4 20.11 6.02 -0.87
C GLN A 4 21.57 5.55 -1.02
N ASP A 5 21.80 4.26 -0.80
CA ASP A 5 23.07 3.61 -1.14
C ASP A 5 23.08 3.21 -2.61
N LEU A 6 23.73 4.00 -3.45
CA LEU A 6 23.88 3.70 -4.88
C LEU A 6 24.96 2.66 -5.20
N ARG A 7 25.80 2.28 -4.22
CA ARG A 7 26.91 1.34 -4.47
C ARG A 7 26.48 -0.11 -4.26
N ASN A 8 25.78 -0.37 -3.16
CA ASN A 8 25.36 -1.73 -2.82
C ASN A 8 23.84 -1.87 -2.71
N TYR A 9 23.08 -0.79 -2.91
CA TYR A 9 21.61 -0.78 -2.81
C TYR A 9 21.09 -1.34 -1.48
N GLN A 10 21.85 -1.15 -0.39
CA GLN A 10 21.50 -1.69 0.93
C GLN A 10 20.35 -0.93 1.59
N TYR A 11 20.18 0.35 1.27
CA TYR A 11 19.06 1.14 1.75
C TYR A 11 18.62 2.17 0.71
N THR A 12 17.34 2.51 0.79
CA THR A 12 16.68 3.59 0.04
C THR A 12 15.79 4.38 1.00
N LEU A 13 15.26 5.50 0.53
CA LEU A 13 14.28 6.27 1.29
C LEU A 13 13.09 5.38 1.69
N PRO A 14 12.65 5.41 2.95
CA PRO A 14 11.40 4.78 3.31
C PRO A 14 10.27 5.48 2.55
N MET A 15 9.33 4.69 2.04
CA MET A 15 8.11 5.20 1.42
C MET A 15 6.92 4.80 2.26
N VAL A 16 6.00 5.74 2.45
CA VAL A 16 4.68 5.49 3.02
C VAL A 16 3.68 5.50 1.88
N LYS A 17 2.92 4.42 1.71
CA LYS A 17 2.01 4.32 0.57
C LYS A 17 0.92 5.40 0.66
N GLY A 18 0.58 6.00 -0.48
CA GLY A 18 -0.41 7.09 -0.59
C GLY A 18 0.04 8.44 -0.04
N LEU A 19 1.21 8.54 0.62
CA LEU A 19 1.79 9.82 1.03
C LEU A 19 2.16 10.62 -0.22
N VAL A 20 1.71 11.87 -0.30
CA VAL A 20 2.00 12.78 -1.43
C VAL A 20 2.52 14.13 -0.93
N VAL A 21 3.24 14.83 -1.79
CA VAL A 21 3.71 16.21 -1.56
C VAL A 21 3.09 17.12 -2.61
N ASP A 22 2.42 18.17 -2.16
CA ASP A 22 1.82 19.22 -2.97
C ASP A 22 2.61 20.51 -2.79
N MET A 23 3.04 21.13 -3.88
CA MET A 23 3.67 22.45 -3.88
C MET A 23 2.76 23.45 -4.59
N GLU A 24 2.36 24.48 -3.86
CA GLU A 24 1.58 25.63 -4.32
C GLU A 24 2.38 26.92 -4.06
N VAL A 25 1.87 28.06 -4.54
CA VAL A 25 2.50 29.36 -4.27
C VAL A 25 2.53 29.64 -2.76
N LYS A 26 3.75 29.79 -2.21
CA LYS A 26 4.04 30.01 -0.78
C LYS A 26 3.51 28.91 0.16
N LYS A 27 3.15 27.74 -0.35
CA LYS A 27 2.56 26.67 0.46
C LYS A 27 3.04 25.30 -0.02
N THR A 28 3.53 24.49 0.90
CA THR A 28 3.86 23.07 0.65
C THR A 28 3.03 22.22 1.59
N CYS A 29 2.32 21.22 1.10
CA CYS A 29 1.58 20.27 1.92
C CYS A 29 2.15 18.86 1.75
N ILE A 30 2.48 18.21 2.86
CA ILE A 30 2.76 16.78 2.93
C ILE A 30 1.49 16.13 3.45
N LYS A 31 0.84 15.31 2.62
CA LYS A 31 -0.43 14.65 2.96
C LYS A 31 -0.19 13.18 3.26
N ILE A 32 -0.65 12.72 4.41
CA ILE A 32 -0.41 11.37 4.93
C ILE A 32 -1.76 10.67 5.14
N PRO A 33 -2.02 9.53 4.48
CA PRO A 33 -3.24 8.76 4.72
C PRO A 33 -3.32 8.22 6.15
N SER A 34 -4.48 8.33 6.77
CA SER A 34 -4.69 7.99 8.18
C SER A 34 -4.42 6.51 8.49
N ASN A 35 -4.90 5.60 7.65
CA ASN A 35 -4.60 4.15 7.71
C ASN A 35 -3.12 3.77 7.54
N ARG A 36 -2.23 4.71 7.22
CA ARG A 36 -0.78 4.47 7.04
C ARG A 36 0.06 4.88 8.25
N TYR A 37 -0.58 5.20 9.38
CA TYR A 37 0.11 5.57 10.63
C TYR A 37 1.23 4.59 11.03
N ASN A 38 0.94 3.28 11.02
CA ASN A 38 1.92 2.26 11.41
C ASN A 38 3.13 2.19 10.47
N GLU A 39 2.92 2.39 9.16
CA GLU A 39 4.02 2.47 8.19
C GLU A 39 4.88 3.71 8.42
N LEU A 40 4.24 4.85 8.66
CA LEU A 40 4.92 6.10 9.02
C LEU A 40 5.77 5.94 10.29
N MET A 41 5.21 5.33 11.35
CA MET A 41 5.94 5.11 12.60
C MET A 41 7.15 4.19 12.41
N LYS A 42 7.01 3.12 11.63
CA LYS A 42 8.14 2.24 11.26
C LYS A 42 9.24 3.02 10.53
N ALA A 43 8.88 3.93 9.62
CA ALA A 43 9.84 4.78 8.92
C ALA A 43 10.51 5.80 9.86
N MET A 44 9.73 6.46 10.73
CA MET A 44 10.23 7.44 11.70
C MET A 44 11.19 6.83 12.72
N ASN A 45 10.91 5.62 13.20
CA ASN A 45 11.74 4.92 14.19
C ASN A 45 13.07 4.43 13.61
N LYS A 46 13.15 4.23 12.29
CA LYS A 46 14.40 3.91 11.58
C LYS A 46 15.18 5.15 11.14
N SER A 47 14.57 6.32 11.18
CA SER A 47 15.17 7.57 10.74
C SER A 47 16.02 8.20 11.84
N ASN A 48 17.04 8.97 11.45
CA ASN A 48 17.83 9.77 12.39
C ASN A 48 16.94 10.79 13.14
N GLU A 49 17.28 11.13 14.37
CA GLU A 49 16.52 12.10 15.18
C GLU A 49 16.51 13.51 14.55
N HIS A 50 17.62 13.93 13.95
CA HIS A 50 17.79 15.25 13.34
C HIS A 50 17.44 15.32 11.85
N VAL A 51 17.16 14.17 11.22
CA VAL A 51 16.79 14.11 9.79
C VAL A 51 15.61 13.16 9.60
N LEU A 52 14.51 13.69 9.08
CA LEU A 52 13.34 12.91 8.69
C LEU A 52 13.17 13.02 7.18
N ALA A 53 13.42 11.93 6.46
CA ALA A 53 13.35 11.90 5.01
C ALA A 53 12.49 10.73 4.55
N MET A 54 11.57 10.98 3.61
CA MET A 54 10.72 9.94 3.03
C MET A 54 10.48 10.19 1.55
N GLY A 55 10.33 9.11 0.79
CA GLY A 55 9.81 9.16 -0.57
C GLY A 55 8.31 9.43 -0.58
N ALA A 56 7.84 10.11 -1.62
CA ALA A 56 6.44 10.41 -1.87
C ALA A 56 5.92 9.63 -3.08
N CYS A 57 4.64 9.26 -3.04
CA CYS A 57 3.94 8.63 -4.14
C CYS A 57 3.63 9.65 -5.25
N PHE A 58 3.35 9.15 -6.45
CA PHE A 58 2.83 9.98 -7.52
C PHE A 58 1.50 10.62 -7.10
N ASN A 59 1.41 11.94 -7.26
CA ASN A 59 0.21 12.71 -6.95
C ASN A 59 -0.65 12.89 -8.20
N GLU A 60 -1.69 12.09 -8.34
CA GLU A 60 -2.63 12.15 -9.48
C GLU A 60 -3.45 13.45 -9.52
N GLN A 61 -3.58 14.15 -8.38
CA GLN A 61 -4.34 15.40 -8.29
C GLN A 61 -3.51 16.63 -8.66
N ALA A 62 -2.19 16.49 -8.79
CA ALA A 62 -1.30 17.56 -9.20
C ALA A 62 -1.36 17.78 -10.73
N ASP A 63 -1.38 19.03 -11.17
CA ASP A 63 -1.32 19.40 -12.59
C ASP A 63 0.10 19.36 -13.17
N SER A 64 1.09 19.17 -12.31
CA SER A 64 2.51 19.10 -12.66
C SER A 64 3.30 18.29 -11.64
N HIS A 65 4.50 17.84 -12.02
CA HIS A 65 5.45 17.16 -11.12
C HIS A 65 6.87 17.64 -11.37
N LEU A 66 7.67 17.73 -10.30
CA LEU A 66 9.10 17.93 -10.40
C LEU A 66 9.78 16.72 -11.04
N VAL A 67 10.83 16.97 -11.81
CA VAL A 67 11.65 15.94 -12.46
C VAL A 67 13.10 16.34 -12.33
N CYS A 68 13.93 15.39 -11.90
CA CYS A 68 15.39 15.52 -11.92
C CYS A 68 15.93 15.01 -13.26
N ILE A 69 16.63 15.88 -14.00
CA ILE A 69 17.26 15.52 -15.27
C ILE A 69 18.77 15.52 -15.11
N GLN A 70 19.40 14.41 -15.44
CA GLN A 70 20.84 14.34 -15.59
C GLN A 70 21.22 14.82 -17.00
N ASN A 71 22.07 15.84 -17.06
CA ASN A 71 22.63 16.38 -18.30
C ASN A 71 23.80 15.50 -18.79
N ASP A 72 24.22 15.71 -20.04
CA ASP A 72 25.32 14.97 -20.66
C ASP A 72 26.67 15.15 -19.94
N ASP A 73 26.83 16.24 -19.19
CA ASP A 73 28.00 16.52 -18.36
C ASP A 73 27.98 15.81 -16.99
N GLY A 74 26.93 15.04 -16.71
CA GLY A 74 26.72 14.32 -15.47
C GLY A 74 26.12 15.15 -14.34
N ASN A 75 25.88 16.44 -14.55
CA ASN A 75 25.22 17.31 -13.56
C ASN A 75 23.70 17.13 -13.58
N TYR A 76 23.06 17.42 -12.44
CA TYR A 76 21.61 17.31 -12.29
C TYR A 76 20.95 18.68 -12.29
N GLN A 77 19.77 18.76 -12.90
CA GLN A 77 18.93 19.94 -12.89
C GLN A 77 17.47 19.59 -12.60
N THR A 78 16.79 20.47 -11.88
CA THR A 78 15.36 20.37 -11.64
C THR A 78 14.58 20.96 -12.80
N GLN A 79 13.63 20.19 -13.33
CA GLN A 79 12.58 20.65 -14.22
C GLN A 79 11.20 20.30 -13.65
N ALA A 80 10.13 20.76 -14.31
CA ALA A 80 8.78 20.33 -13.98
C ALA A 80 8.00 20.03 -15.25
N ILE A 81 7.38 18.85 -15.28
CA ILE A 81 6.47 18.44 -16.35
C ILE A 81 5.03 18.80 -15.95
N SER A 82 4.20 19.15 -16.91
CA SER A 82 2.81 19.56 -16.65
C SER A 82 1.85 18.84 -17.58
N ILE A 83 0.64 18.59 -17.09
CA ILE A 83 -0.48 18.14 -17.91
C ILE A 83 -0.75 19.25 -18.94
N HIS A 84 -0.79 18.89 -20.22
CA HIS A 84 -0.71 19.84 -21.32
C HIS A 84 -1.77 20.95 -21.22
N HIS A 85 -1.36 22.19 -21.47
CA HIS A 85 -2.21 23.40 -21.58
C HIS A 85 -2.85 23.94 -20.29
N GLN A 86 -2.38 23.57 -19.09
CA GLN A 86 -2.81 24.16 -17.82
C GLN A 86 -1.68 24.99 -17.16
N PRO A 87 -1.95 26.20 -16.64
CA PRO A 87 -0.99 26.90 -15.78
C PRO A 87 -0.79 26.10 -14.49
N ARG A 88 0.46 25.99 -14.03
CA ARG A 88 0.79 25.20 -12.84
C ARG A 88 0.15 25.81 -11.60
N LYS A 89 -0.65 25.02 -10.88
CA LYS A 89 -1.26 25.42 -9.61
C LYS A 89 -0.72 24.56 -8.47
N VAL A 90 -0.67 23.25 -8.68
CA VAL A 90 -0.16 22.26 -7.75
C VAL A 90 0.89 21.41 -8.45
N THR A 91 2.13 21.51 -7.97
CA THR A 91 3.26 20.69 -8.45
C THR A 91 3.58 19.61 -7.42
N GLY A 92 3.58 18.35 -7.84
CA GLY A 92 4.01 17.23 -7.00
C GLY A 92 5.53 17.12 -6.89
N ALA A 93 6.00 16.53 -5.79
CA ALA A 93 7.42 16.23 -5.56
C ALA A 93 7.62 14.76 -5.19
N CYS A 94 8.82 14.21 -5.45
CA CYS A 94 9.13 12.79 -5.30
C CYS A 94 9.62 12.39 -3.90
N PHE A 95 10.08 13.35 -3.10
CA PHE A 95 10.48 13.11 -1.71
C PHE A 95 10.43 14.40 -0.90
N PHE A 96 10.44 14.25 0.42
CA PHE A 96 10.68 15.37 1.33
C PHE A 96 11.78 15.05 2.35
N VAL A 97 12.44 16.09 2.84
CA VAL A 97 13.46 16.03 3.89
C VAL A 97 13.23 17.15 4.89
N PHE A 98 12.94 16.80 6.14
CA PHE A 98 13.10 17.73 7.26
C PHE A 98 14.51 17.57 7.86
N SER A 99 15.20 18.68 8.04
CA SER A 99 16.53 18.73 8.66
C SER A 99 16.52 19.67 9.86
N GLY A 100 16.81 19.14 11.06
CA GLY A 100 16.91 19.88 12.32
C GLY A 100 18.19 20.72 12.46
N SER A 101 18.83 21.10 11.35
CA SER A 101 20.15 21.75 11.34
C SER A 101 20.08 23.30 11.35
N LEU A 102 18.88 23.89 11.44
CA LEU A 102 18.75 25.35 11.41
C LEU A 102 19.24 25.95 12.72
N LYS A 103 20.21 26.86 12.63
CA LYS A 103 20.74 27.59 13.78
C LYS A 103 19.81 28.75 14.14
N ALA A 104 19.50 28.91 15.42
CA ALA A 104 18.67 30.02 15.92
C ALA A 104 19.22 31.41 15.53
N ALA A 105 20.55 31.55 15.47
CA ALA A 105 21.21 32.79 15.06
C ALA A 105 21.08 33.13 13.56
N SER A 106 20.41 32.30 12.76
CA SER A 106 20.29 32.51 11.31
C SER A 106 19.29 33.62 10.92
N GLY A 107 18.40 34.03 11.83
CA GLY A 107 17.32 34.98 11.54
C GLY A 107 16.15 34.40 10.72
N TYR A 108 16.18 33.10 10.44
CA TYR A 108 15.10 32.37 9.76
C TYR A 108 14.29 31.56 10.77
N LEU A 109 12.98 31.48 10.54
CA LEU A 109 12.07 30.59 11.27
C LEU A 109 12.23 29.14 10.77
N ALA A 110 12.19 28.98 9.45
CA ALA A 110 12.50 27.76 8.73
C ALA A 110 12.92 28.11 7.29
N LYS A 111 13.56 27.18 6.59
CA LYS A 111 13.95 27.36 5.18
C LYS A 111 13.43 26.23 4.32
N THR A 112 12.71 26.56 3.27
CA THR A 112 12.24 25.68 2.21
C THR A 112 13.15 25.79 1.00
N SER A 113 13.45 24.66 0.37
CA SER A 113 14.26 24.60 -0.85
C SER A 113 13.88 23.38 -1.67
N ILE A 114 13.96 23.51 -3.00
CA ILE A 114 13.83 22.37 -3.91
C ILE A 114 15.22 21.79 -4.13
N VAL A 115 15.33 20.47 -4.00
CA VAL A 115 16.56 19.71 -4.26
C VAL A 115 16.20 18.61 -5.23
N GLU A 116 16.71 18.70 -6.46
CA GLU A 116 16.39 17.75 -7.54
C GLU A 116 14.88 17.67 -7.77
N ASP A 117 14.22 16.56 -7.50
CA ASP A 117 12.76 16.38 -7.61
C ASP A 117 12.05 16.34 -6.24
N GLY A 118 12.73 16.72 -5.16
CA GLY A 118 12.18 16.74 -3.81
C GLY A 118 12.23 18.10 -3.12
N VAL A 119 11.64 18.15 -1.92
CA VAL A 119 11.61 19.34 -1.07
C VAL A 119 12.42 19.13 0.20
N MET A 120 13.32 20.06 0.50
CA MET A 120 14.05 20.10 1.76
C MET A 120 13.60 21.28 2.61
N VAL A 121 13.22 20.99 3.85
CA VAL A 121 12.79 21.95 4.87
C VAL A 121 13.77 21.90 6.03
N GLN A 122 14.52 22.98 6.23
CA GLN A 122 15.42 23.13 7.36
C GLN A 122 14.69 23.83 8.50
N ILE A 123 14.64 23.16 9.65
CA ILE A 123 13.99 23.60 10.89
C ILE A 123 14.97 23.52 12.05
N THR A 124 14.63 24.11 13.19
CA THR A 124 15.42 23.97 14.42
C THR A 124 15.28 22.54 14.97
N ALA A 125 16.21 22.13 15.84
CA ALA A 125 16.09 20.86 16.55
C ALA A 125 14.81 20.80 17.40
N GLU A 126 14.45 21.89 18.07
CA GLU A 126 13.21 21.99 18.85
C GLU A 126 11.96 21.79 17.99
N THR A 127 11.87 22.45 16.83
CA THR A 127 10.74 22.25 15.91
C THR A 127 10.69 20.83 15.36
N MET A 128 11.84 20.18 15.14
CA MET A 128 11.91 18.77 14.75
C MET A 128 11.29 17.86 15.83
N ASP A 129 11.60 18.10 17.10
CA ASP A 129 11.06 17.30 18.21
C ASP A 129 9.53 17.43 18.30
N VAL A 130 9.02 18.66 18.19
CA VAL A 130 7.57 18.93 18.19
C VAL A 130 6.89 18.31 16.96
N LEU A 131 7.49 18.41 15.77
CA LEU A 131 6.98 17.77 14.56
C LEU A 131 6.88 16.25 14.74
N ARG A 132 7.93 15.61 15.25
CA ARG A 132 7.91 14.16 15.48
C ARG A 132 6.87 13.78 16.52
N GLN A 133 6.66 14.59 17.55
CA GLN A 133 5.60 14.35 18.52
C GLN A 133 4.21 14.49 17.90
N ALA A 134 3.96 15.53 17.10
CA ALA A 134 2.69 15.71 16.40
C ALA A 134 2.36 14.51 15.49
N LEU A 135 3.36 13.99 14.77
CA LEU A 135 3.20 12.79 13.95
C LEU A 135 2.87 11.53 14.77
N ARG A 136 3.48 11.35 15.95
CA ARG A 136 3.15 10.24 16.87
C ARG A 136 1.74 10.38 17.45
N ASP A 137 1.30 11.61 17.70
CA ASP A 137 -0.04 11.93 18.17
C ASP A 137 -1.10 11.88 17.05
N MET A 138 -0.69 11.59 15.81
CA MET A 138 -1.55 11.65 14.62
C MET A 138 -2.26 13.01 14.45
N LYS A 139 -1.51 14.09 14.71
CA LYS A 139 -1.96 15.49 14.59
C LYS A 139 -1.32 16.19 13.42
N ASP A 140 -2.10 17.05 12.79
CA ASP A 140 -1.61 18.00 11.79
C ASP A 140 -0.56 18.93 12.40
N PHE A 141 0.40 19.34 11.57
CA PHE A 141 1.47 20.24 11.97
C PHE A 141 1.72 21.31 10.91
N SER A 142 2.12 22.51 11.32
CA SER A 142 2.38 23.63 10.41
C SER A 142 3.67 24.34 10.78
N ILE A 143 4.48 24.66 9.78
CA ILE A 143 5.77 25.33 9.92
C ILE A 143 5.75 26.59 9.07
N THR A 144 6.00 27.73 9.71
CA THR A 144 6.20 29.00 9.00
C THR A 144 7.66 29.14 8.59
N CYS A 145 7.89 29.26 7.29
CA CYS A 145 9.19 29.38 6.66
C CYS A 145 9.45 30.83 6.23
N GLY A 146 10.73 31.18 6.08
CA GLY A 146 11.17 32.53 5.76
C GLY A 146 11.86 33.23 6.94
N ARG A 147 12.14 34.52 6.76
CA ARG A 147 12.79 35.33 7.80
C ARG A 147 11.78 35.81 8.85
N ALA A 148 12.22 35.86 10.10
CA ALA A 148 11.37 36.32 11.21
C ALA A 148 10.96 37.80 11.09
N ASP A 149 11.73 38.61 10.36
CA ASP A 149 11.54 40.06 10.21
C ASP A 149 10.72 40.46 8.97
N ARG A 150 10.26 39.51 8.14
CA ARG A 150 9.58 39.80 6.86
C ARG A 150 8.38 38.88 6.61
N GLU A 151 7.23 39.25 7.15
CA GLU A 151 5.97 38.51 7.00
C GLU A 151 5.53 38.35 5.54
N ASP A 152 5.69 39.39 4.70
CA ASP A 152 5.25 39.36 3.30
C ASP A 152 5.92 38.26 2.44
N SER A 153 7.07 37.75 2.89
CA SER A 153 7.87 36.72 2.21
C SER A 153 7.73 35.33 2.83
N GLN A 154 6.85 35.15 3.82
CA GLN A 154 6.69 33.87 4.48
C GLN A 154 6.03 32.83 3.58
N GLU A 155 6.46 31.59 3.76
CA GLU A 155 5.88 30.40 3.14
C GLU A 155 5.44 29.45 4.24
N HIS A 156 4.47 28.58 3.96
CA HIS A 156 3.97 27.63 4.94
C HIS A 156 4.20 26.19 4.48
N VAL A 157 4.70 25.36 5.38
CA VAL A 157 4.76 23.90 5.20
C VAL A 157 3.73 23.28 6.13
N HIS A 158 2.78 22.56 5.57
CA HIS A 158 1.76 21.83 6.31
C HIS A 158 2.01 20.33 6.21
N ILE A 159 1.81 19.63 7.31
CA ILE A 159 1.79 18.19 7.38
C ILE A 159 0.39 17.83 7.83
N GLN A 160 -0.34 17.11 6.98
CA GLN A 160 -1.77 16.88 7.15
C GLN A 160 -2.09 15.38 7.10
N TRP A 161 -2.84 14.91 8.08
CA TRP A 161 -3.49 13.61 8.01
C TRP A 161 -4.75 13.76 7.16
N ILE A 162 -4.85 12.93 6.12
CA ILE A 162 -5.98 12.92 5.20
C ILE A 162 -6.77 11.62 5.35
N ASP A 163 -7.92 11.57 4.67
CA ASP A 163 -8.71 10.35 4.53
C ASP A 163 -7.84 9.20 3.99
N ASP A 164 -8.25 7.98 4.35
CA ASP A 164 -7.57 6.76 3.98
C ASP A 164 -7.36 6.63 2.47
N ASP A 165 -6.23 6.03 2.10
CA ASP A 165 -5.80 5.89 0.70
C ASP A 165 -6.58 4.81 -0.07
N HIS A 166 -7.88 4.67 0.16
CA HIS A 166 -8.70 3.61 -0.43
C HIS A 166 -8.63 3.60 -1.96
N ASN A 167 -8.43 4.75 -2.60
CA ASN A 167 -8.56 4.96 -4.06
C ASN A 167 -7.45 4.35 -4.94
N PHE A 168 -6.43 3.70 -4.37
CA PHE A 168 -5.24 3.27 -5.14
C PHE A 168 -5.04 1.75 -5.26
N TYR A 169 -5.96 0.93 -4.76
CA TYR A 169 -5.81 -0.52 -4.76
C TYR A 169 -6.60 -1.19 -5.89
N ASN A 170 -5.94 -2.12 -6.58
CA ASN A 170 -6.59 -3.13 -7.42
C ASN A 170 -7.53 -2.58 -8.51
N LYS A 171 -7.20 -1.41 -9.08
CA LYS A 171 -7.97 -0.77 -10.16
C LYS A 171 -8.18 -1.74 -11.35
N GLY A 172 -9.43 -1.92 -11.76
CA GLY A 172 -9.84 -2.83 -12.83
C GLY A 172 -9.79 -4.31 -12.47
N VAL A 173 -9.46 -4.69 -11.23
CA VAL A 173 -9.43 -6.09 -10.81
C VAL A 173 -10.85 -6.55 -10.49
N ILE A 174 -11.23 -7.70 -11.05
CA ILE A 174 -12.52 -8.35 -10.81
C ILE A 174 -12.35 -9.74 -10.22
N SER A 175 -13.32 -10.13 -9.40
CA SER A 175 -13.41 -11.46 -8.81
C SER A 175 -13.60 -12.51 -9.91
N PRO A 176 -12.78 -13.58 -9.95
CA PRO A 176 -13.06 -14.74 -10.79
C PRO A 176 -14.29 -15.53 -10.36
N VAL A 177 -14.82 -15.34 -9.15
CA VAL A 177 -15.99 -16.09 -8.65
C VAL A 177 -17.29 -15.59 -9.26
N ASP A 178 -17.52 -14.26 -9.23
CA ASP A 178 -18.80 -13.65 -9.60
C ASP A 178 -18.66 -12.33 -10.39
N GLY A 179 -17.44 -11.94 -10.77
CA GLY A 179 -17.18 -10.73 -11.56
C GLY A 179 -17.33 -9.42 -10.79
N LYS A 180 -17.51 -9.46 -9.46
CA LYS A 180 -17.56 -8.25 -8.63
C LYS A 180 -16.23 -7.50 -8.66
N SER A 181 -16.31 -6.17 -8.54
CA SER A 181 -15.14 -5.32 -8.43
C SER A 181 -14.36 -5.64 -7.17
N MET A 182 -13.03 -5.76 -7.30
CA MET A 182 -12.08 -5.86 -6.20
C MET A 182 -11.29 -4.56 -6.01
N GLU A 183 -11.72 -3.48 -6.67
CA GLU A 183 -11.14 -2.15 -6.46
C GLU A 183 -11.28 -1.75 -4.99
N PHE A 184 -10.23 -1.15 -4.45
CA PHE A 184 -10.19 -0.63 -3.07
C PHE A 184 -10.23 -1.70 -1.97
N ILE A 185 -10.20 -2.99 -2.34
CA ILE A 185 -10.10 -4.11 -1.39
C ILE A 185 -8.63 -4.40 -1.09
N THR A 186 -8.29 -4.50 0.20
CA THR A 186 -6.96 -4.89 0.67
C THR A 186 -6.63 -6.30 0.20
N SER A 187 -5.46 -6.46 -0.42
CA SER A 187 -4.95 -7.76 -0.86
C SER A 187 -3.51 -8.02 -0.40
N VAL A 188 -3.21 -9.29 -0.16
CA VAL A 188 -1.86 -9.77 0.17
C VAL A 188 -1.38 -10.70 -0.93
N LYS A 189 -0.27 -10.33 -1.57
CA LYS A 189 0.38 -11.15 -2.59
C LYS A 189 1.19 -12.27 -1.94
N ILE A 190 1.05 -13.46 -2.48
CA ILE A 190 1.63 -14.69 -1.94
C ILE A 190 2.74 -15.16 -2.88
N PHE A 191 3.99 -15.02 -2.43
CA PHE A 191 5.18 -15.38 -3.22
C PHE A 191 5.64 -16.83 -3.01
N HIS A 192 5.36 -17.41 -1.83
CA HIS A 192 5.68 -18.79 -1.48
C HIS A 192 4.41 -19.59 -1.18
N GLY A 193 3.40 -19.40 -2.02
CA GLY A 193 2.09 -20.01 -1.84
C GLY A 193 2.12 -21.51 -2.02
N SER A 194 1.06 -22.16 -1.55
CA SER A 194 0.83 -23.59 -1.80
C SER A 194 0.83 -23.86 -3.32
N GLU A 195 1.78 -24.68 -3.77
CA GLU A 195 1.90 -25.15 -5.14
C GLU A 195 1.72 -26.65 -5.21
N PHE A 196 0.86 -27.11 -6.11
CA PHE A 196 0.60 -28.53 -6.31
C PHE A 196 0.70 -28.90 -7.78
N LYS A 197 1.39 -30.01 -8.05
CA LYS A 197 1.63 -30.54 -9.39
C LYS A 197 0.78 -31.77 -9.62
N ALA A 198 -0.05 -31.76 -10.67
CA ALA A 198 -0.83 -32.91 -11.08
C ALA A 198 -1.15 -32.84 -12.57
N ASN A 199 -1.19 -33.99 -13.24
CA ASN A 199 -1.65 -34.13 -14.63
C ASN A 199 -0.93 -33.22 -15.65
N GLY A 200 0.37 -32.96 -15.43
CA GLY A 200 1.17 -32.05 -16.26
C GLY A 200 0.90 -30.56 -16.02
N LYS A 201 0.09 -30.21 -15.01
CA LYS A 201 -0.26 -28.84 -14.63
C LYS A 201 0.22 -28.53 -13.21
N VAL A 202 0.31 -27.23 -12.92
CA VAL A 202 0.53 -26.66 -11.58
C VAL A 202 -0.69 -25.84 -11.20
N ILE A 203 -1.22 -26.01 -9.99
CA ILE A 203 -2.09 -25.02 -9.35
C ILE A 203 -1.29 -24.24 -8.31
N ARG A 204 -1.39 -22.91 -8.34
CA ARG A 204 -0.66 -22.00 -7.46
C ARG A 204 -1.61 -20.97 -6.84
N TRP A 205 -1.57 -20.83 -5.53
CA TRP A 205 -2.17 -19.70 -4.81
C TRP A 205 -1.27 -18.47 -4.91
N THR A 206 -1.82 -17.33 -5.36
CA THR A 206 -1.03 -16.13 -5.65
C THR A 206 -1.42 -14.89 -4.84
N GLU A 207 -2.66 -14.82 -4.37
CA GLU A 207 -3.18 -13.62 -3.72
C GLU A 207 -4.40 -13.97 -2.84
N VAL A 208 -4.62 -13.18 -1.80
CA VAL A 208 -5.85 -13.19 -0.99
C VAL A 208 -6.36 -11.78 -0.81
N PHE A 209 -7.67 -11.60 -0.93
CA PHE A 209 -8.41 -10.36 -0.71
C PHE A 209 -9.23 -10.47 0.58
N PHE A 210 -9.21 -9.44 1.41
CA PHE A 210 -10.02 -9.37 2.64
C PHE A 210 -11.22 -8.46 2.38
N LEU A 211 -12.38 -9.06 2.10
CA LEU A 211 -13.61 -8.36 1.67
C LEU A 211 -14.36 -7.72 2.85
N GLN A 212 -14.33 -8.39 4.00
CA GLN A 212 -14.93 -7.91 5.23
C GLN A 212 -14.06 -8.40 6.38
N SER A 213 -13.29 -7.46 6.93
CA SER A 213 -12.73 -7.51 8.27
C SER A 213 -13.34 -6.29 8.95
N ASP A 214 -13.85 -6.43 10.18
CA ASP A 214 -14.69 -5.45 10.91
C ASP A 214 -14.02 -4.08 11.24
N ASP A 215 -13.02 -3.66 10.47
CA ASP A 215 -12.26 -2.42 10.65
C ASP A 215 -12.81 -1.21 9.87
N GLN A 216 -13.94 -1.34 9.17
CA GLN A 216 -14.53 -0.17 8.49
C GLN A 216 -15.21 0.82 9.46
N ASP A 217 -15.53 0.42 10.69
CA ASP A 217 -16.23 1.28 11.67
C ASP A 217 -15.51 1.44 13.04
N GLN A 218 -14.27 0.94 13.21
CA GLN A 218 -13.48 1.11 14.44
C GLN A 218 -12.06 1.61 14.15
N PRO A 219 -11.61 2.75 14.71
CA PRO A 219 -10.31 3.35 14.41
C PRO A 219 -9.10 2.62 15.05
N ASN A 220 -9.25 1.39 15.57
CA ASN A 220 -8.24 0.73 16.41
C ASN A 220 -8.19 -0.82 16.32
N GLY A 221 -8.79 -1.45 15.31
CA GLY A 221 -8.95 -2.90 15.27
C GLY A 221 -8.09 -3.66 14.26
N LEU A 222 -6.98 -3.08 13.76
CA LEU A 222 -6.10 -3.68 12.76
C LEU A 222 -5.65 -5.11 13.15
N SER A 223 -6.45 -6.11 12.80
CA SER A 223 -6.03 -7.50 12.76
C SER A 223 -4.87 -7.56 11.76
N ASP A 224 -3.69 -7.98 12.22
CA ASP A 224 -2.55 -8.10 11.33
C ASP A 224 -2.94 -9.16 10.28
N PRO A 225 -2.75 -8.93 8.96
CA PRO A 225 -2.93 -9.99 7.96
C PRO A 225 -2.16 -11.29 8.28
N ALA A 226 -1.16 -11.20 9.18
CA ALA A 226 -0.48 -12.35 9.78
C ALA A 226 -1.37 -13.22 10.69
N ASP A 227 -2.40 -12.70 11.36
CA ASP A 227 -3.25 -13.44 12.30
C ASP A 227 -4.18 -14.43 11.58
N HIS A 228 -4.60 -14.10 10.35
CA HIS A 228 -5.38 -15.02 9.50
C HIS A 228 -4.53 -15.99 8.68
N SER A 229 -3.20 -15.82 8.67
CA SER A 229 -2.27 -16.56 7.78
C SER A 229 -2.44 -18.08 7.82
N ARG A 230 -2.56 -18.67 9.02
CA ARG A 230 -2.65 -20.13 9.19
C ARG A 230 -3.96 -20.71 8.64
N LEU A 231 -5.08 -20.02 8.84
CA LEU A 231 -6.37 -20.47 8.32
C LEU A 231 -6.40 -20.32 6.80
N THR A 232 -5.98 -19.16 6.29
CA THR A 232 -5.90 -18.90 4.85
C THR A 232 -5.00 -19.92 4.14
N GLU A 233 -3.84 -20.26 4.72
CA GLU A 233 -2.96 -21.31 4.19
C GLU A 233 -3.61 -22.70 4.17
N ASN A 234 -4.30 -23.09 5.25
CA ASN A 234 -4.97 -24.39 5.33
C ASN A 234 -6.10 -24.52 4.31
N VAL A 235 -6.90 -23.46 4.15
CA VAL A 235 -7.96 -23.36 3.14
C VAL A 235 -7.36 -23.43 1.73
N ALA A 236 -6.30 -22.66 1.46
CA ALA A 236 -5.62 -22.66 0.17
C ALA A 236 -5.11 -24.06 -0.19
N ARG A 237 -4.50 -24.74 0.77
CA ARG A 237 -4.01 -26.11 0.61
C ARG A 237 -5.13 -27.09 0.29
N ALA A 238 -6.22 -27.05 1.05
CA ALA A 238 -7.37 -27.93 0.84
C ALA A 238 -7.97 -27.74 -0.56
N PHE A 239 -8.12 -26.49 -1.01
CA PHE A 239 -8.59 -26.18 -2.35
C PHE A 239 -7.69 -26.76 -3.45
N CYS A 240 -6.37 -26.55 -3.33
CA CYS A 240 -5.42 -27.08 -4.30
C CYS A 240 -5.46 -28.61 -4.36
N VAL A 241 -5.51 -29.29 -3.20
CA VAL A 241 -5.57 -30.76 -3.12
C VAL A 241 -6.86 -31.29 -3.76
N ALA A 242 -8.01 -30.66 -3.51
CA ALA A 242 -9.30 -31.04 -4.09
C ALA A 242 -9.30 -30.96 -5.61
N LEU A 243 -8.65 -29.93 -6.18
CA LEU A 243 -8.64 -29.70 -7.61
C LEU A 243 -7.49 -30.39 -8.36
N CYS A 244 -6.50 -30.96 -7.65
CA CYS A 244 -5.37 -31.68 -8.27
C CYS A 244 -5.80 -32.72 -9.32
N PRO A 245 -6.78 -33.61 -9.05
CA PRO A 245 -7.23 -34.59 -10.03
C PRO A 245 -7.84 -33.95 -11.29
N HIS A 246 -8.31 -32.71 -11.20
CA HIS A 246 -9.13 -32.03 -12.21
C HIS A 246 -8.40 -30.97 -13.03
N LEU A 247 -7.13 -30.65 -12.71
CA LEU A 247 -6.41 -29.53 -13.31
C LEU A 247 -6.36 -29.56 -14.84
N LYS A 248 -6.22 -30.75 -15.44
CA LYS A 248 -6.18 -30.91 -16.90
C LYS A 248 -7.54 -30.56 -17.54
N LEU A 249 -8.64 -30.98 -16.93
CA LEU A 249 -10.00 -30.69 -17.39
C LEU A 249 -10.32 -29.20 -17.21
N LEU A 250 -10.07 -28.66 -16.01
CA LEU A 250 -10.26 -27.23 -15.72
C LEU A 250 -9.51 -26.35 -16.73
N LYS A 251 -8.26 -26.68 -17.02
CA LYS A 251 -7.45 -25.93 -17.98
C LYS A 251 -7.97 -26.07 -19.42
N ALA A 252 -8.45 -27.26 -19.81
CA ALA A 252 -9.04 -27.50 -21.13
C ALA A 252 -10.36 -26.72 -21.35
N ASP A 253 -11.15 -26.57 -20.28
CA ASP A 253 -12.39 -25.80 -20.28
C ASP A 253 -12.17 -24.28 -20.14
N GLY A 254 -10.92 -23.81 -20.20
CA GLY A 254 -10.57 -22.39 -20.11
C GLY A 254 -10.60 -21.79 -18.70
N MET A 255 -10.74 -22.61 -17.65
CA MET A 255 -10.73 -22.18 -16.25
C MET A 255 -9.29 -22.11 -15.72
N ALA A 256 -8.53 -21.11 -16.18
CA ALA A 256 -7.13 -20.93 -15.80
C ALA A 256 -6.92 -20.05 -14.55
N LYS A 257 -7.83 -19.11 -14.29
CA LYS A 257 -7.88 -18.28 -13.07
C LYS A 257 -9.07 -18.73 -12.23
N LEU A 258 -8.82 -19.17 -11.01
CA LEU A 258 -9.84 -19.66 -10.09
C LEU A 258 -9.92 -18.74 -8.86
N GLY A 259 -11.11 -18.64 -8.28
CA GLY A 259 -11.34 -17.98 -7.00
C GLY A 259 -12.00 -18.92 -6.01
N LEU A 260 -11.65 -18.74 -4.74
CA LEU A 260 -12.33 -19.33 -3.61
C LEU A 260 -12.65 -18.22 -2.60
N ARG A 261 -13.93 -17.88 -2.46
CA ARG A 261 -14.41 -16.98 -1.41
C ARG A 261 -14.86 -17.80 -0.22
N VAL A 262 -14.38 -17.47 0.97
CA VAL A 262 -14.75 -18.12 2.23
C VAL A 262 -15.39 -17.06 3.13
N THR A 263 -16.54 -17.42 3.69
CA THR A 263 -17.30 -16.61 4.65
C THR A 263 -17.28 -17.34 5.99
N LEU A 264 -16.82 -16.63 7.02
CA LEU A 264 -16.70 -17.11 8.39
C LEU A 264 -17.43 -16.12 9.30
N GLU A 265 -18.73 -16.31 9.43
CA GLU A 265 -19.59 -15.51 10.31
C GLU A 265 -20.26 -16.43 11.33
N SER A 266 -20.80 -15.83 12.40
CA SER A 266 -21.43 -16.61 13.49
C SER A 266 -22.66 -17.42 13.03
N ASP A 267 -23.34 -16.97 11.98
CA ASP A 267 -24.54 -17.58 11.39
C ASP A 267 -24.33 -18.08 9.95
N GLN A 268 -23.32 -17.58 9.23
CA GLN A 268 -22.99 -17.98 7.87
C GLN A 268 -21.54 -18.49 7.77
N VAL A 269 -21.38 -19.81 7.66
CA VAL A 269 -20.07 -20.46 7.42
C VAL A 269 -20.14 -21.22 6.10
N GLY A 270 -19.32 -20.85 5.13
CA GLY A 270 -19.37 -21.48 3.81
C GLY A 270 -18.30 -21.00 2.84
N TYR A 271 -18.36 -21.53 1.61
CA TYR A 271 -17.48 -21.13 0.53
C TYR A 271 -18.22 -20.99 -0.81
N LEU A 272 -17.65 -20.19 -1.70
CA LEU A 272 -17.99 -20.10 -3.10
C LEU A 272 -16.72 -20.31 -3.92
N ALA A 273 -16.77 -21.23 -4.89
CA ALA A 273 -15.67 -21.44 -5.83
C ALA A 273 -16.12 -21.08 -7.25
N GLY A 274 -15.28 -20.37 -7.99
CA GLY A 274 -15.63 -19.95 -9.34
C GLY A 274 -14.44 -19.62 -10.24
N SER A 275 -14.75 -19.44 -11.51
CA SER A 275 -13.81 -19.04 -12.57
C SER A 275 -14.56 -18.22 -13.61
N ASN A 276 -13.88 -17.25 -14.23
CA ASN A 276 -14.46 -16.41 -15.29
C ASN A 276 -15.79 -15.71 -14.89
N GLY A 277 -15.95 -15.38 -13.60
CA GLY A 277 -17.15 -14.73 -13.07
C GLY A 277 -18.37 -15.66 -12.95
N GLN A 278 -18.14 -16.98 -12.95
CA GLN A 278 -19.18 -18.00 -12.81
C GLN A 278 -18.78 -19.05 -11.77
N PRO A 279 -19.75 -19.69 -11.07
CA PRO A 279 -19.47 -20.80 -10.17
C PRO A 279 -18.81 -21.98 -10.90
N LEU A 280 -17.96 -22.73 -10.19
CA LEU A 280 -17.39 -23.95 -10.74
C LEU A 280 -18.50 -24.99 -11.03
N PRO A 281 -18.36 -25.79 -12.10
CA PRO A 281 -19.31 -26.86 -12.41
C PRO A 281 -19.54 -27.83 -11.25
N SER A 282 -20.79 -28.27 -11.06
CA SER A 282 -21.21 -29.10 -9.91
C SER A 282 -20.42 -30.40 -9.74
N ARG A 283 -19.81 -30.91 -10.82
CA ARG A 283 -18.96 -32.11 -10.80
C ARG A 283 -17.75 -32.00 -9.86
N TYR A 284 -17.29 -30.78 -9.55
CA TYR A 284 -16.15 -30.54 -8.67
C TYR A 284 -16.57 -30.32 -7.21
N LEU A 285 -17.85 -30.04 -6.96
CA LEU A 285 -18.34 -29.65 -5.63
C LEU A 285 -18.20 -30.78 -4.60
N SER A 286 -18.43 -32.04 -4.99
CA SER A 286 -18.26 -33.18 -4.06
C SER A 286 -16.85 -33.27 -3.49
N ASP A 287 -15.83 -33.10 -4.35
CA ASP A 287 -14.43 -33.18 -3.93
C ASP A 287 -14.02 -31.94 -3.11
N LEU A 288 -14.53 -30.77 -3.50
CA LEU A 288 -14.35 -29.53 -2.74
C LEU A 288 -15.01 -29.59 -1.36
N ASP A 289 -16.24 -30.09 -1.25
CA ASP A 289 -16.96 -30.22 0.01
C ASP A 289 -16.22 -31.15 0.98
N SER A 290 -15.76 -32.30 0.49
CA SER A 290 -15.05 -33.29 1.30
C SER A 290 -13.75 -32.77 1.92
N THR A 291 -13.16 -31.73 1.31
CA THR A 291 -11.84 -31.18 1.69
C THR A 291 -11.95 -29.83 2.39
N LEU A 292 -12.82 -28.92 1.92
CA LEU A 292 -12.95 -27.56 2.43
C LEU A 292 -13.82 -27.47 3.68
N ILE A 293 -14.98 -28.14 3.72
CA ILE A 293 -15.93 -28.05 4.83
C ILE A 293 -15.24 -28.34 6.18
N PRO A 294 -14.46 -29.42 6.34
CA PRO A 294 -13.80 -29.70 7.62
C PRO A 294 -12.79 -28.62 8.04
N VAL A 295 -12.11 -28.00 7.08
CA VAL A 295 -11.09 -26.96 7.33
C VAL A 295 -11.75 -25.64 7.71
N ILE A 296 -12.79 -25.25 6.98
CA ILE A 296 -13.54 -24.02 7.21
C ILE A 296 -14.25 -24.08 8.57
N HIS A 297 -14.95 -25.16 8.89
CA HIS A 297 -15.61 -25.30 10.20
C HIS A 297 -14.60 -25.33 11.35
N ARG A 298 -13.45 -26.00 11.19
CA ARG A 298 -12.38 -25.95 12.20
C ARG A 298 -11.85 -24.53 12.38
N GLY A 299 -11.70 -23.77 11.30
CA GLY A 299 -11.31 -22.37 11.33
C GLY A 299 -12.32 -21.47 12.02
N ALA A 300 -13.61 -21.63 11.71
CA ALA A 300 -14.71 -20.88 12.32
C ALA A 300 -14.74 -21.05 13.85
N CYS A 301 -14.49 -22.26 14.37
CA CYS A 301 -14.42 -22.50 15.81
C CYS A 301 -13.19 -21.87 16.51
N GLN A 302 -12.18 -21.44 15.75
CA GLN A 302 -10.93 -20.87 16.27
C GLN A 302 -10.88 -19.34 16.16
N LEU A 303 -11.85 -18.72 15.50
CA LEU A 303 -11.92 -17.27 15.37
C LEU A 303 -12.40 -16.68 16.70
N SER A 304 -11.52 -15.93 17.35
CA SER A 304 -11.85 -15.06 18.48
C SER A 304 -12.29 -13.67 18.03
N GLU A 305 -12.11 -13.34 16.75
CA GLU A 305 -12.27 -12.00 16.18
C GLU A 305 -13.25 -12.07 15.00
N GLY A 306 -14.36 -11.34 15.14
CA GLY A 306 -15.23 -10.84 14.08
C GLY A 306 -15.75 -11.79 12.98
N PRO A 307 -16.69 -11.31 12.15
CA PRO A 307 -16.96 -11.91 10.85
C PRO A 307 -15.76 -11.69 9.91
N VAL A 308 -15.36 -12.74 9.18
CA VAL A 308 -14.28 -12.67 8.19
C VAL A 308 -14.77 -13.18 6.84
N VAL A 309 -14.66 -12.33 5.82
CA VAL A 309 -14.88 -12.70 4.42
C VAL A 309 -13.58 -12.50 3.63
N MET A 310 -13.05 -13.58 3.07
CA MET A 310 -11.82 -13.55 2.28
C MET A 310 -11.97 -14.27 0.94
N GLU A 311 -11.29 -13.79 -0.09
CA GLU A 311 -11.23 -14.43 -1.41
C GLU A 311 -9.80 -14.73 -1.84
N LEU A 312 -9.51 -16.02 -2.04
CA LEU A 312 -8.21 -16.52 -2.48
C LEU A 312 -8.21 -16.69 -4.00
N VAL A 313 -7.12 -16.29 -4.65
CA VAL A 313 -6.94 -16.37 -6.11
C VAL A 313 -5.88 -17.40 -6.47
N PHE A 314 -6.22 -18.29 -7.40
CA PHE A 314 -5.35 -19.36 -7.87
C PHE A 314 -5.20 -19.34 -9.39
N TYR A 315 -4.06 -19.83 -9.86
CA TYR A 315 -3.78 -20.01 -11.28
C TYR A 315 -3.40 -21.45 -11.61
N ILE A 316 -3.95 -21.97 -12.71
CA ILE A 316 -3.53 -23.23 -13.31
C ILE A 316 -2.53 -22.92 -14.45
N LEU A 317 -1.31 -23.43 -14.28
CA LEU A 317 -0.17 -23.22 -15.16
C LEU A 317 0.30 -24.54 -15.77
N GLU A 318 1.04 -24.47 -16.87
CA GLU A 318 1.77 -25.60 -17.42
C GLU A 318 3.02 -25.90 -16.58
N ILE A 319 3.38 -27.17 -16.46
CA ILE A 319 4.72 -27.53 -15.97
C ILE A 319 5.69 -27.30 -17.12
N LEU A 320 6.54 -26.28 -17.00
CA LEU A 320 7.67 -26.10 -17.91
C LEU A 320 8.63 -27.28 -17.73
N SER A 321 8.77 -28.07 -18.79
CA SER A 321 9.78 -29.14 -18.94
C SER A 321 11.13 -28.57 -19.33
#